data_AF-C7XEU7-F1
#
_entry.id   AF-C7XEU7-F1
#
_cell.length_a   1.000
_cell.length_b   1.000
_cell.length_c   1.000
_cell.angle_alpha   90.00
_cell.angle_beta   90.00
_cell.angle_gamma   90.00
#
_symmetry.space_group_name_H-M   'P 1'
#
loop_
_entity.id
_entity.type
_entity.pdbx_description
1 polymer ?
#
loop_
_entity_poly.entity_id
_entity_poly.type
_entity_poly.pdbx_seq_one_letter_code
_entity_poly.pdbx_strand_id
1 'polypeptide(L)'
;MKDFRKVLSVLFLLAVLSVLFMGADVPADYVMCASFGPVLWPAGADNMGGYKGRIAFIPETSVSVVPTLPKEAKATADFVTATGAFTFLESGGKPTPIYATRATVGYKAESQGETDCKSYKISGEFFHPGKKVEAAAFARQICNTPGYLIIEDNESQQLIGQPGYPCTVTASFDGGKAAADKRGWSFTFEADSPAPMIIMGTPIDIDALFTGVAPTPPEGGS
;
A
#
# COMPACT_ATOMS: atom_id res chain seq x y z
N MET A 1 43.36 -3.28 63.13
CA MET A 1 41.88 -3.21 62.96
C MET A 1 41.40 -2.00 62.14
N LYS A 2 42.03 -0.82 62.24
CA LYS A 2 41.58 0.40 61.53
C LYS A 2 41.77 0.32 60.01
N ASP A 3 42.85 -0.33 59.55
CA ASP A 3 43.16 -0.43 58.12
C ASP A 3 42.33 -1.51 57.40
N PHE A 4 41.97 -2.60 58.10
CA PHE A 4 41.07 -3.62 57.58
C PHE A 4 39.67 -3.07 57.25
N ARG A 5 39.14 -2.17 58.09
CA ARG A 5 37.85 -1.49 57.84
C ARG A 5 37.93 -0.56 56.63
N LYS A 6 39.05 0.13 56.41
CA LYS A 6 39.26 0.97 55.23
C LYS A 6 39.33 0.15 53.94
N VAL A 7 40.07 -0.96 53.96
CA VAL A 7 40.15 -1.87 52.81
C VAL A 7 38.77 -2.45 52.48
N LEU A 8 38.01 -2.86 53.48
CA LEU A 8 36.65 -3.38 53.28
C LEU A 8 35.70 -2.31 52.74
N SER A 9 35.79 -1.07 53.22
CA SER A 9 34.99 0.06 52.71
C SER A 9 35.34 0.43 51.26
N VAL A 10 36.62 0.38 50.88
CA VAL A 10 37.05 0.63 49.50
C VAL A 10 36.60 -0.48 48.57
N LEU A 11 36.68 -1.75 49.00
CA LEU A 11 36.14 -2.89 48.25
C LEU A 11 34.63 -2.80 48.09
N PHE A 12 33.90 -2.36 49.13
CA PHE A 12 32.46 -2.15 49.06
C PHE A 12 32.12 -1.01 48.10
N LEU A 13 32.88 0.08 48.10
CA LEU A 13 32.69 1.19 47.17
C LEU A 13 32.95 0.77 45.71
N LEU A 14 33.97 -0.05 45.47
CA LEU A 14 34.27 -0.62 44.15
C LEU A 14 33.20 -1.61 43.69
N ALA A 15 32.63 -2.39 44.60
CA ALA A 15 31.50 -3.29 44.31
C ALA A 15 30.23 -2.49 43.95
N VAL A 16 29.91 -1.42 44.70
CA VAL A 16 28.76 -0.56 44.39
C VAL A 16 28.97 0.20 43.07
N LEU A 17 30.20 0.68 42.82
CA LEU A 17 30.55 1.37 41.58
C LEU A 17 30.49 0.43 40.37
N SER A 18 30.92 -0.83 40.50
CA SER A 18 30.79 -1.83 39.43
C SER A 18 29.33 -2.22 39.15
N VAL A 19 28.47 -2.26 40.17
CA VAL A 19 27.02 -2.46 39.96
C VAL A 19 26.36 -1.25 39.28
N LEU A 20 26.87 -0.02 39.50
CA LEU A 20 26.42 1.18 38.79
C LEU A 20 26.91 1.24 37.32
N PHE A 21 28.06 0.61 37.02
CA PHE A 21 28.60 0.49 35.65
C PHE A 21 28.11 -0.76 34.90
N MET A 22 27.49 -1.71 35.59
CA MET A 22 26.51 -2.61 34.99
C MET A 22 25.24 -1.81 34.73
N GLY A 23 25.36 -0.82 33.83
CA GLY A 23 24.18 -0.32 33.12
C GLY A 23 23.47 -1.56 32.61
N ALA A 24 22.17 -1.65 32.89
CA ALA A 24 21.37 -2.72 32.36
C ALA A 24 21.62 -2.71 30.84
N ASP A 25 22.38 -3.70 30.34
CA ASP A 25 22.29 -4.15 28.97
C ASP A 25 20.88 -4.74 28.86
N VAL A 26 19.89 -3.84 28.88
CA VAL A 26 18.58 -4.11 28.36
C VAL A 26 18.87 -4.23 26.88
N PRO A 27 18.84 -5.45 26.30
CA PRO A 27 18.96 -5.56 24.86
C PRO A 27 17.93 -4.61 24.26
N ALA A 28 18.36 -3.75 23.33
CA ALA A 28 17.48 -2.81 22.63
C ALA A 28 16.33 -3.51 21.86
N ASP A 29 16.28 -4.83 21.93
CA ASP A 29 15.24 -5.73 21.46
C ASP A 29 14.03 -5.87 22.40
N TYR A 30 13.97 -5.12 23.51
CA TYR A 30 12.68 -4.90 24.18
C TYR A 30 11.76 -4.18 23.19
N VAL A 31 10.88 -4.97 22.57
CA VAL A 31 9.79 -4.65 21.65
C VAL A 31 9.29 -3.21 21.84
N MET A 32 9.91 -2.28 21.13
CA MET A 32 9.38 -0.93 20.95
C MET A 32 8.21 -1.07 19.98
N CYS A 33 7.02 -1.39 20.51
CA CYS A 33 5.79 -1.25 19.73
C CYS A 33 5.58 0.24 19.42
N ALA A 34 5.22 0.54 18.18
CA ALA A 34 4.86 1.90 17.80
C ALA A 34 3.74 2.45 18.70
N SER A 35 3.95 3.63 19.28
CA SER A 35 2.93 4.37 20.03
C SER A 35 2.14 5.28 19.11
N PHE A 36 0.96 5.75 19.55
CA PHE A 36 0.23 6.79 18.83
C PHE A 36 1.10 8.05 18.65
N GLY A 37 1.32 8.44 17.39
CA GLY A 37 1.98 9.70 17.04
C GLY A 37 0.97 10.85 16.88
N PRO A 38 1.42 12.11 16.95
CA PRO A 38 0.56 13.25 16.69
C PRO A 38 0.14 13.30 15.21
N VAL A 39 -1.17 13.41 14.94
CA VAL A 39 -1.73 13.57 13.59
C VAL A 39 -1.97 15.06 13.33
N LEU A 40 -0.94 15.76 12.85
CA LEU A 40 -0.98 17.21 12.60
C LEU A 40 -1.06 17.48 11.10
N TRP A 41 -1.89 18.45 10.70
CA TRP A 41 -1.93 18.99 9.35
C TRP A 41 -1.46 20.45 9.36
N PRO A 42 -0.21 20.75 8.94
CA PRO A 42 0.30 22.11 8.93
C PRO A 42 -0.52 23.02 8.01
N ALA A 43 -0.76 24.25 8.44
CA ALA A 43 -1.40 25.25 7.58
C ALA A 43 -0.57 25.46 6.30
N GLY A 44 -1.20 25.30 5.13
CA GLY A 44 -0.53 25.42 3.84
C GLY A 44 0.14 24.15 3.32
N ALA A 45 0.02 23.01 4.02
CA ALA A 45 0.45 21.72 3.47
C ALA A 45 -0.39 21.32 2.25
N ASP A 46 0.27 20.74 1.23
CA ASP A 46 -0.37 20.29 -0.01
C ASP A 46 -1.24 19.05 0.25
N ASN A 47 -2.41 18.99 -0.41
CA ASN A 47 -3.35 17.87 -0.35
C ASN A 47 -4.07 17.76 -1.70
N MET A 48 -3.27 17.65 -2.76
CA MET A 48 -3.78 17.51 -4.12
C MET A 48 -4.56 16.19 -4.24
N GLY A 49 -5.89 16.30 -4.29
CA GLY A 49 -6.77 15.15 -4.40
C GLY A 49 -6.71 14.46 -5.77
N GLY A 50 -7.11 13.18 -5.77
CA GLY A 50 -7.26 12.37 -6.97
C GLY A 50 -6.05 11.51 -7.28
N TYR A 51 -6.31 10.40 -7.96
CA TYR A 51 -5.30 9.44 -8.38
C TYR A 51 -4.93 9.63 -9.84
N LYS A 52 -3.71 9.20 -10.20
CA LYS A 52 -3.22 9.18 -11.57
C LYS A 52 -4.02 8.20 -12.42
N GLY A 53 -4.15 8.50 -13.71
CA GLY A 53 -4.85 7.66 -14.69
C GLY A 53 -4.07 6.42 -15.15
N ARG A 54 -3.12 5.95 -14.34
CA ARG A 54 -2.24 4.81 -14.65
C ARG A 54 -2.34 3.83 -13.49
N ILE A 55 -2.87 2.65 -13.78
CA ILE A 55 -3.13 1.59 -12.81
C ILE A 55 -2.34 0.36 -13.25
N ALA A 56 -1.90 -0.46 -12.30
CA ALA A 56 -1.30 -1.76 -12.59
C ALA A 56 -2.10 -2.88 -11.93
N PHE A 57 -2.31 -3.98 -12.64
CA PHE A 57 -2.95 -5.19 -12.11
C PHE A 57 -2.01 -6.39 -12.18
N ILE A 58 -2.00 -7.18 -11.12
CA ILE A 58 -1.17 -8.37 -10.96
C ILE A 58 -2.09 -9.52 -10.54
N PRO A 59 -2.32 -10.54 -11.39
CA PRO A 59 -3.06 -11.73 -10.99
C PRO A 59 -2.39 -12.44 -9.82
N GLU A 60 -3.17 -12.93 -8.84
CA GLU A 60 -2.62 -13.66 -7.69
C GLU A 60 -1.80 -14.88 -8.15
N THR A 61 -2.28 -15.57 -9.19
CA THR A 61 -1.62 -16.75 -9.78
C THR A 61 -0.30 -16.45 -10.50
N SER A 62 0.10 -15.19 -10.64
CA SER A 62 1.31 -14.78 -11.37
C SER A 62 2.52 -14.52 -10.46
N VAL A 63 2.33 -14.53 -9.14
CA VAL A 63 3.36 -14.15 -8.16
C VAL A 63 3.51 -15.22 -7.08
N SER A 64 4.73 -15.39 -6.58
CA SER A 64 5.04 -16.24 -5.42
C SER A 64 5.22 -15.44 -4.14
N VAL A 65 5.55 -14.15 -4.26
CA VAL A 65 5.77 -13.24 -3.12
C VAL A 65 5.04 -11.94 -3.41
N VAL A 66 4.36 -11.43 -2.38
CA VAL A 66 3.59 -10.19 -2.39
C VAL A 66 4.10 -9.34 -1.22
N PRO A 67 4.29 -8.03 -1.40
CA PRO A 67 4.60 -7.13 -0.29
C PRO A 67 3.54 -7.20 0.80
N THR A 68 3.95 -7.27 2.07
CA THR A 68 3.03 -7.35 3.21
C THR A 68 3.39 -6.34 4.28
N LEU A 69 2.38 -5.88 5.03
CA LEU A 69 2.62 -5.11 6.25
C LEU A 69 3.52 -5.91 7.22
N PRO A 70 4.46 -5.25 7.91
CA PRO A 70 5.23 -5.88 8.98
C PRO A 70 4.34 -6.57 10.00
N LYS A 71 4.78 -7.74 10.49
CA LYS A 71 4.09 -8.44 11.58
C LYS A 71 4.11 -7.63 12.88
N GLU A 72 5.19 -6.89 13.10
CA GLU A 72 5.39 -6.03 14.26
C GLU A 72 5.71 -4.62 13.76
N ALA A 73 4.84 -3.67 14.12
CA ALA A 73 5.05 -2.27 13.82
C ALA A 73 5.97 -1.63 14.88
N LYS A 74 7.12 -1.12 14.44
CA LYS A 74 8.12 -0.45 15.28
C LYS A 74 8.04 1.08 15.15
N ALA A 75 7.52 1.56 14.02
CA ALA A 75 7.23 2.96 13.75
C ALA A 75 5.80 3.17 13.25
N THR A 76 5.27 4.39 13.34
CA THR A 76 3.92 4.73 12.85
C THR A 76 3.71 4.36 11.37
N ALA A 77 4.73 4.53 10.54
CA ALA A 77 4.67 4.20 9.11
C ALA A 77 4.48 2.69 8.86
N ASP A 78 4.93 1.83 9.78
CA ASP A 78 4.86 0.38 9.64
C ASP A 78 3.42 -0.15 9.68
N PHE A 79 2.48 0.61 10.25
CA PHE A 79 1.06 0.24 10.26
C PHE A 79 0.42 0.27 8.86
N VAL A 80 0.98 1.02 7.93
CA VAL A 80 0.42 1.23 6.59
C VAL A 80 1.41 0.95 5.47
N THR A 81 2.70 0.75 5.74
CA THR A 81 3.70 0.55 4.68
C THR A 81 4.05 -0.93 4.54
N ALA A 82 3.75 -1.50 3.38
CA ALA A 82 4.14 -2.87 3.05
C ALA A 82 5.65 -2.96 2.81
N THR A 83 6.23 -4.06 3.29
CA THR A 83 7.65 -4.39 3.13
C THR A 83 7.84 -5.50 2.10
N GLY A 84 8.98 -5.45 1.41
CA GLY A 84 9.31 -6.39 0.33
C GLY A 84 8.82 -5.93 -1.05
N ALA A 85 8.99 -6.81 -2.02
CA ALA A 85 8.65 -6.58 -3.43
C ALA A 85 7.92 -7.80 -4.00
N PHE A 86 7.17 -7.59 -5.09
CA PHE A 86 6.57 -8.69 -5.83
C PHE A 86 7.64 -9.58 -6.45
N THR A 87 7.46 -10.89 -6.32
CA THR A 87 8.25 -11.89 -7.06
C THR A 87 7.33 -12.62 -8.02
N PHE A 88 7.54 -12.41 -9.31
CA PHE A 88 6.78 -13.08 -10.37
C PHE A 88 7.26 -14.52 -10.57
N LEU A 89 6.33 -15.42 -10.82
CA LEU A 89 6.63 -16.82 -11.13
C LEU A 89 7.33 -16.96 -12.48
N GLU A 90 6.91 -16.16 -13.46
CA GLU A 90 7.51 -16.14 -14.78
C GLU A 90 8.73 -15.21 -14.82
N SER A 91 9.80 -15.67 -15.46
CA SER A 91 10.99 -14.86 -15.65
C SER A 91 10.66 -13.65 -16.53
N GLY A 92 10.87 -12.45 -16.00
CA GLY A 92 10.51 -11.21 -16.69
C GLY A 92 9.01 -10.87 -16.63
N GLY A 93 8.23 -11.55 -15.78
CA GLY A 93 6.85 -11.19 -15.48
C GLY A 93 6.72 -9.74 -15.05
N LYS A 94 5.67 -9.07 -15.53
CA LYS A 94 5.39 -7.66 -15.25
C LYS A 94 3.92 -7.48 -14.90
N PRO A 95 3.57 -6.44 -14.12
CA PRO A 95 2.19 -6.03 -13.95
C PRO A 95 1.55 -5.69 -15.30
N THR A 96 0.25 -5.92 -15.41
CA THR A 96 -0.55 -5.49 -16.56
C THR A 96 -0.88 -4.01 -16.41
N PRO A 97 -0.42 -3.12 -17.31
CA PRO A 97 -0.75 -1.70 -17.24
C PRO A 97 -2.18 -1.45 -17.74
N ILE A 98 -2.90 -0.60 -17.01
CA ILE A 98 -4.28 -0.21 -17.31
C ILE A 98 -4.33 1.31 -17.36
N TYR A 99 -4.68 1.84 -18.52
CA TYR A 99 -5.02 3.25 -18.65
C TYR A 99 -6.41 3.49 -18.06
N ALA A 100 -6.53 4.49 -17.20
CA ALA A 100 -7.78 5.03 -16.72
C ALA A 100 -7.91 6.50 -17.13
N THR A 101 -9.12 6.93 -17.48
CA THR A 101 -9.39 8.34 -17.74
C THR A 101 -9.10 9.15 -16.47
N ARG A 102 -8.39 10.27 -16.62
CA ARG A 102 -8.08 11.19 -15.51
C ARG A 102 -9.35 11.57 -14.75
N ALA A 103 -9.25 11.70 -13.43
CA ALA A 103 -10.35 12.04 -12.52
C ALA A 103 -11.51 11.02 -12.49
N THR A 104 -11.29 9.78 -12.97
CA THR A 104 -12.25 8.67 -12.82
C THR A 104 -11.79 7.61 -11.83
N VAL A 105 -10.54 7.68 -11.38
CA VAL A 105 -9.99 6.74 -10.41
C VAL A 105 -10.41 7.19 -9.02
N GLY A 106 -11.19 6.36 -8.35
CA GLY A 106 -11.68 6.54 -6.99
C GLY A 106 -11.17 5.47 -6.04
N TYR A 107 -10.97 5.85 -4.79
CA TYR A 107 -10.59 4.97 -3.70
C TYR A 107 -11.32 5.39 -2.43
N LYS A 108 -11.84 4.41 -1.69
CA LYS A 108 -12.51 4.58 -0.41
C LYS A 108 -12.13 3.45 0.53
N ALA A 109 -11.95 3.79 1.80
CA ALA A 109 -11.72 2.84 2.87
C ALA A 109 -12.74 3.09 3.98
N GLU A 110 -13.58 2.09 4.25
CA GLU A 110 -14.66 2.20 5.23
C GLU A 110 -14.47 1.15 6.32
N SER A 111 -14.61 1.53 7.60
CA SER A 111 -14.51 0.56 8.68
C SER A 111 -15.72 -0.39 8.66
N GLN A 112 -15.44 -1.69 8.81
CA GLN A 112 -16.44 -2.75 8.84
C GLN A 112 -16.16 -3.74 9.99
N GLY A 113 -17.10 -4.66 10.23
CA GLY A 113 -17.00 -5.67 11.29
C GLY A 113 -17.63 -5.22 12.62
N GLU A 114 -17.65 -6.14 13.57
CA GLU A 114 -18.20 -5.93 14.92
C GLU A 114 -17.14 -5.40 15.90
N THR A 115 -17.54 -5.09 17.13
CA THR A 115 -16.60 -4.74 18.21
C THR A 115 -15.57 -5.86 18.38
N ASP A 116 -14.30 -5.49 18.57
CA ASP A 116 -13.14 -6.41 18.66
C ASP A 116 -12.78 -7.20 17.38
N CYS A 117 -13.51 -6.99 16.27
CA CYS A 117 -13.28 -7.63 14.96
C CYS A 117 -13.29 -6.61 13.80
N LYS A 118 -12.80 -5.40 14.04
CA LYS A 118 -12.82 -4.31 13.05
C LYS A 118 -11.76 -4.50 11.97
N SER A 119 -12.16 -4.25 10.73
CA SER A 119 -11.29 -4.16 9.55
C SER A 119 -11.77 -3.03 8.64
N TYR A 120 -11.17 -2.91 7.45
CA TYR A 120 -11.55 -1.95 6.43
C TYR A 120 -12.04 -2.67 5.17
N LYS A 121 -13.19 -2.22 4.65
CA LYS A 121 -13.60 -2.49 3.28
C LYS A 121 -12.97 -1.45 2.37
N ILE A 122 -12.10 -1.89 1.48
CA ILE A 122 -11.56 -1.06 0.42
C ILE A 122 -12.47 -1.19 -0.79
N SER A 123 -12.90 -0.06 -1.35
CA SER A 123 -13.68 -0.02 -2.59
C SER A 123 -13.22 1.12 -3.49
N GLY A 124 -13.41 0.96 -4.79
CA GLY A 124 -13.09 2.01 -5.73
C GLY A 124 -13.54 1.69 -7.14
N GLU A 125 -13.31 2.65 -8.04
CA GLU A 125 -13.70 2.53 -9.44
C GLU A 125 -12.68 3.24 -10.35
N PHE A 126 -12.64 2.82 -11.61
CA PHE A 126 -11.92 3.53 -12.66
C PHE A 126 -12.58 3.28 -14.02
N PHE A 127 -12.39 4.22 -14.95
CA PHE A 127 -13.00 4.14 -16.28
C PHE A 127 -11.94 4.04 -17.39
N HIS A 128 -12.11 3.08 -18.30
CA HIS A 128 -11.31 2.93 -19.51
C HIS A 128 -12.16 3.26 -20.76
N PRO A 129 -11.75 4.21 -21.62
CA PRO A 129 -12.56 4.65 -22.74
C PRO A 129 -12.56 3.66 -23.90
N GLY A 130 -13.68 3.63 -24.63
CA GLY A 130 -13.80 2.88 -25.87
C GLY A 130 -14.09 1.39 -25.70
N LYS A 131 -14.16 0.69 -26.84
CA LYS A 131 -14.58 -0.72 -26.94
C LYS A 131 -13.51 -1.63 -27.51
N LYS A 132 -12.24 -1.24 -27.39
CA LYS A 132 -11.12 -1.99 -27.96
C LYS A 132 -11.15 -3.45 -27.50
N VAL A 133 -10.72 -4.36 -28.38
CA VAL A 133 -10.80 -5.81 -28.13
C VAL A 133 -9.95 -6.19 -26.92
N GLU A 134 -8.82 -5.51 -26.73
CA GLU A 134 -7.91 -5.70 -25.60
C GLU A 134 -8.60 -5.36 -24.27
N ALA A 135 -9.35 -4.25 -24.22
CA ALA A 135 -10.10 -3.85 -23.03
C ALA A 135 -11.24 -4.83 -22.72
N ALA A 136 -11.93 -5.33 -23.75
CA ALA A 136 -12.97 -6.35 -23.60
C ALA A 136 -12.41 -7.71 -23.16
N ALA A 137 -11.26 -8.11 -23.69
CA ALA A 137 -10.55 -9.34 -23.31
C ALA A 137 -10.09 -9.25 -21.85
N PHE A 138 -9.50 -8.12 -21.47
CA PHE A 138 -9.11 -7.84 -20.09
C PHE A 138 -10.31 -7.88 -19.15
N ALA A 139 -11.43 -7.22 -19.49
CA ALA A 139 -12.66 -7.27 -18.71
C ALA A 139 -13.19 -8.70 -18.50
N ARG A 140 -13.13 -9.55 -19.55
CA ARG A 140 -13.52 -10.95 -19.42
C ARG A 140 -12.59 -11.74 -18.49
N GLN A 141 -11.29 -11.51 -18.58
CA GLN A 141 -10.29 -12.22 -17.77
C GLN A 141 -10.38 -11.79 -16.30
N ILE A 142 -10.50 -10.48 -16.04
CA ILE A 142 -10.40 -9.94 -14.68
C ILE A 142 -11.63 -10.24 -13.81
N CYS A 143 -12.83 -10.33 -14.38
CA CYS A 143 -14.07 -10.56 -13.62
C CYS A 143 -14.05 -11.81 -12.73
N ASN A 144 -13.22 -12.81 -13.03
CA ASN A 144 -13.06 -14.02 -12.23
C ASN A 144 -11.61 -14.28 -11.82
N THR A 145 -10.74 -13.28 -11.95
CA THR A 145 -9.32 -13.40 -11.60
C THR A 145 -9.04 -12.52 -10.39
N PRO A 146 -8.90 -13.10 -9.19
CA PRO A 146 -8.42 -12.35 -8.04
C PRO A 146 -6.97 -11.90 -8.25
N GLY A 147 -6.61 -10.78 -7.65
CA GLY A 147 -5.24 -10.28 -7.75
C GLY A 147 -4.97 -9.07 -6.89
N TYR A 148 -3.99 -8.29 -7.32
CA TYR A 148 -3.50 -7.10 -6.66
C TYR A 148 -3.60 -5.93 -7.62
N LEU A 149 -4.16 -4.83 -7.14
CA LEU A 149 -4.30 -3.62 -7.93
C LEU A 149 -3.44 -2.52 -7.30
N ILE A 150 -2.71 -1.78 -8.12
CA ILE A 150 -1.83 -0.70 -7.67
C ILE A 150 -2.32 0.59 -8.30
N ILE A 151 -2.66 1.55 -7.46
CA ILE A 151 -2.99 2.93 -7.84
C ILE A 151 -1.92 3.87 -7.32
N GLU A 152 -1.76 5.01 -7.98
CA GLU A 152 -0.76 6.01 -7.61
C GLU A 152 -1.42 7.37 -7.46
N ASP A 153 -1.14 8.04 -6.35
CA ASP A 153 -1.46 9.46 -6.13
C ASP A 153 -0.19 10.31 -6.32
N ASN A 154 -0.18 11.57 -5.87
CA ASN A 154 1.01 12.42 -6.02
C ASN A 154 2.11 12.11 -5.00
N GLU A 155 1.82 11.33 -3.96
CA GLU A 155 2.70 11.08 -2.82
C GLU A 155 3.21 9.63 -2.79
N SER A 156 2.37 8.66 -3.16
CA SER A 156 2.58 7.25 -2.88
C SER A 156 1.87 6.31 -3.86
N GLN A 157 2.33 5.06 -3.89
CA GLN A 157 1.64 3.96 -4.54
C GLN A 157 0.89 3.13 -3.51
N GLN A 158 -0.41 2.94 -3.72
CA GLN A 158 -1.26 2.16 -2.84
C GLN A 158 -1.50 0.77 -3.43
N LEU A 159 -1.35 -0.25 -2.60
CA LEU A 159 -1.64 -1.65 -2.90
C LEU A 159 -3.04 -2.01 -2.41
N ILE A 160 -3.87 -2.52 -3.32
CA ILE A 160 -5.20 -3.04 -3.03
C ILE A 160 -5.17 -4.56 -3.14
N GLY A 161 -5.59 -5.22 -2.06
CA GLY A 161 -5.53 -6.66 -1.89
C GLY A 161 -4.25 -7.12 -1.18
N GLN A 162 -4.32 -8.28 -0.54
CA GLN A 162 -3.23 -8.89 0.19
C GLN A 162 -3.30 -10.42 0.11
N PRO A 163 -2.23 -11.16 0.45
CA PRO A 163 -2.30 -12.62 0.50
C PRO A 163 -3.47 -13.11 1.37
N GLY A 164 -4.31 -13.99 0.80
CA GLY A 164 -5.52 -14.52 1.44
C GLY A 164 -6.76 -13.63 1.33
N TYR A 165 -6.60 -12.33 1.03
CA TYR A 165 -7.70 -11.38 0.78
C TYR A 165 -7.39 -10.58 -0.49
N PRO A 166 -7.38 -11.23 -1.67
CA PRO A 166 -7.07 -10.55 -2.92
C PRO A 166 -8.16 -9.55 -3.30
N CYS A 167 -7.78 -8.60 -4.15
CA CYS A 167 -8.71 -7.68 -4.78
C CYS A 167 -9.56 -8.41 -5.81
N THR A 168 -10.87 -8.14 -5.79
CA THR A 168 -11.81 -8.57 -6.83
C THR A 168 -12.18 -7.37 -7.67
N VAL A 169 -12.21 -7.54 -9.00
CA VAL A 169 -12.56 -6.47 -9.93
C VAL A 169 -13.71 -6.94 -10.80
N THR A 170 -14.76 -6.14 -10.88
CA THR A 170 -15.87 -6.37 -11.81
C THR A 170 -15.85 -5.32 -12.91
N ALA A 171 -16.32 -5.69 -14.09
CA ALA A 171 -16.31 -4.83 -15.25
C ALA A 171 -17.72 -4.70 -15.83
N SER A 172 -18.07 -3.49 -16.24
CA SER A 172 -19.31 -3.18 -16.97
C SER A 172 -18.98 -2.35 -18.20
N PHE A 173 -19.74 -2.53 -19.28
CA PHE A 173 -19.58 -1.76 -20.51
C PHE A 173 -20.82 -0.90 -20.75
N ASP A 174 -20.60 0.39 -21.01
CA ASP A 174 -21.62 1.30 -21.51
C ASP A 174 -21.28 1.77 -22.94
N GLY A 175 -22.24 1.59 -23.84
CA GLY A 175 -22.15 1.98 -25.24
C GLY A 175 -22.36 3.48 -25.49
N GLY A 176 -22.94 4.19 -24.52
CA GLY A 176 -23.52 5.52 -24.70
C GLY A 176 -24.79 5.47 -25.56
N LYS A 177 -25.80 6.28 -25.23
CA LYS A 177 -27.05 6.39 -26.00
C LYS A 177 -27.00 7.57 -26.97
N ALA A 178 -26.48 8.70 -26.51
CA ALA A 178 -26.26 9.90 -27.30
C ALA A 178 -24.79 10.07 -27.70
N ALA A 179 -24.51 10.87 -28.72
CA ALA A 179 -23.15 11.17 -29.16
C ALA A 179 -22.29 11.87 -28.08
N ALA A 180 -22.92 12.50 -27.09
CA ALA A 180 -22.26 13.15 -25.95
C ALA A 180 -22.00 12.20 -24.76
N ASP A 181 -22.55 10.98 -24.78
CA ASP A 181 -22.42 10.05 -23.66
C ASP A 181 -21.02 9.41 -23.64
N LYS A 182 -20.57 9.06 -22.44
CA LYS A 182 -19.34 8.30 -22.27
C LYS A 182 -19.55 6.88 -22.80
N ARG A 183 -18.64 6.43 -23.65
CA ARG A 183 -18.59 5.04 -24.13
C ARG A 183 -17.31 4.37 -23.66
N GLY A 184 -17.43 3.29 -22.90
CA GLY A 184 -16.27 2.59 -22.36
C GLY A 184 -16.60 1.56 -21.30
N TRP A 185 -15.56 1.13 -20.61
CA TRP A 185 -15.60 0.16 -19.53
C TRP A 185 -15.46 0.85 -18.19
N SER A 186 -16.39 0.59 -17.27
CA SER A 186 -16.24 0.94 -15.86
C SER A 186 -15.83 -0.31 -15.09
N PHE A 187 -14.75 -0.20 -14.34
CA PHE A 187 -14.24 -1.25 -13.46
C PHE A 187 -14.45 -0.82 -12.02
N THR A 188 -15.04 -1.69 -11.22
CA THR A 188 -15.16 -1.50 -9.77
C THR A 188 -14.33 -2.56 -9.07
N PHE A 189 -13.64 -2.17 -8.00
CA PHE A 189 -12.79 -3.08 -7.25
C PHE A 189 -13.10 -3.05 -5.77
N GLU A 190 -13.00 -4.21 -5.13
CA GLU A 190 -13.20 -4.37 -3.68
C GLU A 190 -12.18 -5.33 -3.08
N ALA A 191 -11.73 -5.01 -1.86
CA ALA A 191 -10.85 -5.87 -1.06
C ALA A 191 -11.07 -5.63 0.44
N ASP A 192 -10.84 -6.65 1.26
CA ASP A 192 -10.76 -6.51 2.72
C ASP A 192 -9.32 -6.25 3.14
N SER A 193 -9.14 -5.36 4.12
CA SER A 193 -7.81 -4.95 4.60
C SER A 193 -7.81 -4.69 6.11
N PRO A 194 -6.71 -5.02 6.83
CA PRO A 194 -6.52 -4.62 8.22
C PRO A 194 -6.18 -3.13 8.37
N ALA A 195 -5.77 -2.46 7.28
CA ALA A 195 -5.39 -1.05 7.26
C ALA A 195 -6.26 -0.24 6.27
N PRO A 196 -6.52 1.05 6.52
CA PRO A 196 -7.31 1.89 5.62
C PRO A 196 -6.60 2.17 4.29
N MET A 197 -5.28 2.00 4.25
CA MET A 197 -4.46 2.03 3.04
C MET A 197 -3.21 1.19 3.27
N ILE A 198 -2.69 0.59 2.21
CA ILE A 198 -1.40 -0.09 2.21
C ILE A 198 -0.50 0.61 1.20
N ILE A 199 0.52 1.30 1.67
CA ILE A 199 1.53 1.98 0.87
C ILE A 199 2.61 0.98 0.47
N MET A 200 3.00 0.98 -0.80
CA MET A 200 4.11 0.19 -1.30
C MET A 200 5.45 0.75 -0.80
N GLY A 201 6.14 0.02 0.08
CA GLY A 201 7.50 0.39 0.50
C GLY A 201 8.55 0.23 -0.60
N THR A 202 8.27 -0.58 -1.62
CA THR A 202 9.06 -0.70 -2.85
C THR A 202 8.17 -0.42 -4.06
N PRO A 203 8.06 0.86 -4.51
CA PRO A 203 7.23 1.24 -5.64
C PRO A 203 7.65 0.55 -6.95
N ILE A 204 6.68 0.37 -7.85
CA ILE A 204 6.91 -0.10 -9.23
C ILE A 204 6.94 1.11 -10.15
N ASP A 205 7.82 1.12 -11.15
CA ASP A 205 7.79 2.15 -12.20
C ASP A 205 6.59 1.90 -13.14
N ILE A 206 5.41 2.41 -12.75
CA ILE A 206 4.17 2.28 -13.51
C ILE A 206 4.32 2.99 -14.86
N ASP A 207 5.01 4.13 -14.91
CA ASP A 207 5.20 4.91 -16.12
C ASP A 207 6.02 4.16 -17.18
N ALA A 208 7.06 3.44 -16.76
CA ALA A 208 7.83 2.56 -17.64
C ALA A 208 6.95 1.47 -18.29
N LEU A 209 5.88 1.01 -17.64
CA LEU A 209 4.96 0.02 -18.22
C LEU A 209 4.17 0.57 -19.42
N PHE A 210 4.06 1.89 -19.54
CA PHE A 210 3.38 2.56 -20.66
C PHE A 210 4.35 3.04 -21.75
N THR A 211 5.66 2.85 -21.58
CA THR A 211 6.64 3.26 -22.61
C THR A 211 6.45 2.46 -23.90
N GLY A 212 6.29 3.15 -25.03
CA GLY A 212 5.94 2.55 -26.34
C GLY A 212 4.44 2.55 -26.67
N VAL A 213 3.58 2.98 -25.74
CA VAL A 213 2.16 3.26 -25.98
C VAL A 213 2.02 4.75 -26.27
N ALA A 214 1.23 5.13 -27.29
CA ALA A 214 1.08 6.54 -27.68
C ALA A 214 0.73 7.43 -26.47
N PRO A 215 1.37 8.61 -26.32
CA PRO A 215 1.14 9.46 -25.17
C PRO A 215 -0.33 9.86 -25.05
N THR A 216 -0.77 10.09 -23.82
CA THR A 216 -2.02 10.77 -23.50
C THR A 216 -2.21 11.98 -24.44
N PRO A 217 -3.42 12.20 -24.99
CA PRO A 217 -3.70 13.40 -25.75
C PRO A 217 -3.26 14.62 -24.94
N PRO A 218 -2.58 15.61 -25.55
CA PRO A 218 -2.23 16.84 -24.85
C PRO A 218 -3.49 17.50 -24.32
N GLU A 219 -3.33 18.17 -23.19
CA GLU A 219 -4.38 18.90 -22.49
C GLU A 219 -5.19 19.75 -23.48
N GLY A 220 -6.48 19.43 -23.62
CA GLY A 220 -7.44 20.39 -24.14
C GLY A 220 -7.52 21.52 -23.13
N GLY A 221 -6.76 22.58 -23.37
CA GLY A 221 -6.77 23.79 -22.57
C GLY A 221 -8.19 24.34 -22.48
N SER A 222 -8.64 24.55 -21.25
CA SER A 222 -9.74 25.43 -20.91
C SER A 222 -9.22 26.86 -20.79
#